data_AF-A0A7V0JVL9-F1
#
_entry.id   AF-A0A7V0JVL9-F1
#
_cell.length_a   1.000
_cell.length_b   1.000
_cell.length_c   1.000
_cell.angle_alpha   90.00
_cell.angle_beta   90.00
_cell.angle_gamma   90.00
#
_symmetry.space_group_name_H-M   'P 1'
#
loop_
_entity.id
_entity.type
_entity.pdbx_description
1 polymer ?
#
loop_
_entity_poly.entity_id
_entity_poly.type
_entity_poly.pdbx_seq_one_letter_code
_entity_poly.pdbx_strand_id
1 'polypeptide(L)'
;MTLALIGLILGGVPAWAQGTGSDVGSQLLSFLDSLANLIGTGLAKLINLVLPGSVAPELVKPLGYLGLLTLTLLLFGLLEAARRVIWLVVGIGWILMLARILLQAFHGRG
;
A
#
# COMPACT_ATOMS: atom_id res chain seq x y z
N MET A 1 9.05 -39.23 21.92
CA MET A 1 8.12 -39.31 20.76
C MET A 1 6.69 -38.88 21.08
N THR A 2 6.22 -38.94 22.33
CA THR A 2 4.85 -38.58 22.72
C THR A 2 4.58 -37.06 22.78
N LEU A 3 5.59 -36.22 23.05
CA LEU A 3 5.43 -34.76 23.10
C LEU A 3 5.28 -34.09 21.72
N ALA A 4 5.91 -34.66 20.68
CA ALA A 4 5.86 -34.12 19.32
C ALA A 4 4.48 -34.32 18.66
N LEU A 5 3.76 -35.38 19.05
CA LEU A 5 2.44 -35.69 18.51
C LEU A 5 1.36 -34.71 19.03
N ILE A 6 1.53 -34.18 20.24
CA ILE A 6 0.56 -33.28 20.88
C ILE A 6 0.52 -31.92 20.19
N GLY A 7 1.65 -31.41 19.69
CA GLY A 7 1.70 -30.15 18.93
C GLY A 7 1.02 -30.22 17.57
N LEU A 8 1.00 -31.41 16.94
CA LEU A 8 0.42 -31.61 15.61
C LEU A 8 -1.12 -31.70 15.62
N ILE A 9 -1.71 -32.15 16.73
CA ILE A 9 -3.17 -32.37 16.84
C ILE A 9 -3.92 -31.09 17.23
N LEU A 10 -3.23 -30.08 17.80
CA LEU A 10 -3.82 -28.80 18.25
C LEU A 10 -3.60 -27.63 17.27
N GLY A 11 -3.20 -27.88 16.02
CA GLY A 11 -2.98 -26.82 15.02
C GLY A 11 -1.72 -25.98 15.27
N GLY A 12 -0.80 -26.48 16.09
CA GLY A 12 0.47 -25.82 16.38
C GLY A 12 1.42 -25.91 15.21
N VAL A 13 1.63 -24.79 14.52
CA VAL A 13 2.74 -24.57 13.59
C VAL A 13 4.04 -25.02 14.29
N PRO A 14 4.88 -25.89 13.68
CA PRO A 14 6.05 -26.46 14.33
C PRO A 14 6.92 -25.38 14.99
N ALA A 15 7.42 -25.65 16.20
CA ALA A 15 8.20 -24.70 17.00
C ALA A 15 9.43 -24.12 16.27
N TRP A 16 9.96 -24.84 15.28
CA TRP A 16 11.08 -24.41 14.43
C TRP A 16 10.66 -23.47 13.29
N ALA A 17 9.36 -23.30 13.01
CA ALA A 17 8.83 -22.32 12.07
C ALA A 17 8.37 -21.01 12.74
N GLN A 18 8.34 -20.96 14.09
CA GLN A 18 7.92 -19.77 14.85
C GLN A 18 9.03 -18.70 14.95
N GLY A 19 10.30 -19.05 14.73
CA GLY A 19 11.43 -18.14 15.01
C GLY A 19 11.76 -17.10 13.93
N THR A 20 11.07 -17.07 12.78
CA THR A 20 11.38 -16.09 11.71
C THR A 20 10.15 -15.34 11.21
N GLY A 21 8.99 -15.99 11.16
CA GLY A 21 7.73 -15.34 10.74
C GLY A 21 7.13 -14.40 11.79
N SER A 22 7.29 -14.74 13.07
CA SER A 22 6.72 -13.96 14.19
C SER A 22 7.38 -12.59 14.34
N ASP A 23 8.71 -12.52 14.19
CA ASP A 23 9.47 -11.29 14.32
C ASP A 23 9.19 -10.31 13.18
N VAL A 24 9.14 -10.81 11.93
CA VAL A 24 8.82 -9.95 10.78
C VAL A 24 7.37 -9.44 10.86
N GLY A 25 6.42 -10.30 11.22
CA GLY A 25 5.01 -9.92 11.34
C GLY A 25 4.75 -8.93 12.48
N SER A 26 5.36 -9.15 13.65
CA SER A 26 5.26 -8.23 14.79
C SER A 26 5.92 -6.88 14.53
N GLN A 27 7.07 -6.87 13.83
CA GLN A 27 7.72 -5.65 13.39
C GLN A 27 6.84 -4.86 12.41
N LEU A 28 6.22 -5.54 11.44
CA LEU A 28 5.32 -4.91 10.47
C LEU A 28 4.07 -4.34 11.15
N LEU A 29 3.47 -5.08 12.09
CA LEU A 29 2.35 -4.62 12.91
C LEU A 29 2.72 -3.39 13.74
N SER A 30 3.92 -3.37 14.32
CA SER A 30 4.45 -2.22 15.08
C SER A 30 4.61 -0.98 14.19
N PHE A 31 5.13 -1.14 12.97
CA PHE A 31 5.18 -0.06 11.98
C PHE A 31 3.79 0.44 11.61
N LEU A 32 2.85 -0.47 11.36
CA LEU A 32 1.47 -0.11 11.03
C LEU A 32 0.77 0.62 12.19
N ASP A 33 0.98 0.19 13.43
CA ASP A 33 0.45 0.84 14.62
C ASP A 33 1.08 2.24 14.83
N SER A 34 2.38 2.38 14.55
CA SER A 34 3.07 3.67 14.57
C SER A 34 2.51 4.65 13.52
N LEU A 35 2.32 4.19 12.28
CA LEU A 35 1.73 5.00 11.21
C LEU A 35 0.28 5.35 11.51
N ALA A 36 -0.52 4.40 12.01
CA ALA A 36 -1.90 4.64 12.40
C ALA A 36 -1.99 5.70 13.51
N ASN A 37 -1.13 5.63 14.54
CA ASN A 37 -1.09 6.66 15.58
C ASN A 37 -0.64 8.02 15.04
N LEU A 38 0.34 8.07 14.15
CA LEU A 38 0.82 9.32 13.57
C LEU A 38 -0.26 10.00 12.72
N ILE A 39 -0.89 9.24 11.81
CA ILE A 39 -1.98 9.72 10.97
C ILE A 39 -3.19 10.08 11.82
N GLY A 40 -3.58 9.22 12.77
CA GLY A 40 -4.71 9.45 13.67
C GLY A 40 -4.55 10.71 14.50
N THR A 41 -3.36 10.94 15.06
CA THR A 41 -3.06 12.17 15.82
C THR A 41 -3.06 13.40 14.90
N GLY A 42 -2.52 13.27 13.68
CA GLY A 42 -2.54 14.33 12.68
C GLY A 42 -3.97 14.74 12.28
N LEU A 43 -4.83 13.76 11.97
CA LEU A 43 -6.24 13.98 11.67
C LEU A 43 -6.99 14.54 12.89
N ALA A 44 -6.77 13.99 14.08
CA ALA A 44 -7.43 14.48 15.29
C ALA A 44 -7.06 15.95 15.59
N LYS A 45 -5.80 16.35 15.35
CA LYS A 45 -5.37 17.76 15.43
C LYS A 45 -6.05 18.63 14.36
N LEU A 46 -6.13 18.15 13.13
CA LEU A 46 -6.76 18.88 12.03
C LEU A 46 -8.27 19.08 12.29
N ILE A 47 -8.94 18.05 12.82
CA ILE A 47 -10.36 18.13 13.20
C ILE A 47 -10.53 19.06 14.40
N ASN A 48 -9.68 18.98 15.44
CA ASN A 48 -9.75 19.90 16.57
C ASN A 48 -9.49 21.37 16.17
N LEU A 49 -8.74 21.62 15.09
CA LEU A 49 -8.53 22.96 14.57
C LEU A 49 -9.81 23.55 13.96
N VAL A 50 -10.64 22.71 13.34
CA VAL A 50 -11.91 23.11 12.72
C VAL A 50 -13.06 23.06 13.73
N LEU A 51 -13.06 22.07 14.62
CA LEU A 51 -14.12 21.81 15.61
C LEU A 51 -13.51 21.37 16.95
N PRO A 52 -13.12 22.33 17.81
CA PRO A 52 -12.42 22.06 19.06
C PRO A 52 -13.28 21.26 20.05
N GLY A 53 -12.70 20.22 20.65
CA GLY A 53 -13.32 19.37 21.68
C GLY A 53 -14.16 18.21 21.15
N SER A 54 -14.26 18.03 19.83
CA SER A 54 -15.15 17.03 19.21
C SER A 54 -14.55 15.62 19.10
N VAL A 55 -13.22 15.48 19.15
CA VAL A 55 -12.54 14.18 19.01
C VAL A 55 -12.11 13.65 20.37
N ALA A 56 -12.78 12.61 20.85
CA ALA A 56 -12.37 11.93 22.07
C ALA A 56 -11.05 11.14 21.83
N PRO A 57 -10.16 11.05 22.84
CA PRO A 57 -8.84 10.42 22.70
C PRO A 57 -8.91 8.95 22.24
N GLU A 58 -9.97 8.24 22.62
CA GLU A 58 -10.22 6.85 22.24
C GLU A 58 -10.51 6.66 20.74
N LEU A 59 -11.00 7.70 20.05
CA LEU A 59 -11.27 7.65 18.62
C LEU A 59 -10.03 7.92 17.76
N VAL A 60 -8.94 8.43 18.34
CA VAL A 60 -7.72 8.77 17.60
C VAL A 60 -7.15 7.54 16.88
N LYS A 61 -7.12 6.39 17.55
CA LYS A 61 -6.55 5.14 16.99
C LYS A 61 -7.41 4.54 15.87
N PRO A 62 -8.74 4.34 16.05
CA PRO A 62 -9.64 3.95 14.95
C PRO A 62 -9.63 4.92 13.76
N LEU A 63 -9.62 6.23 14.03
CA LEU A 63 -9.53 7.27 12.99
C LEU A 63 -8.21 7.19 12.23
N GLY A 64 -7.12 6.87 12.91
CA GLY A 64 -5.81 6.62 12.32
C GLY A 64 -5.80 5.47 11.34
N TYR A 65 -6.40 4.32 11.69
CA TYR A 65 -6.55 3.19 10.77
C TYR A 65 -7.43 3.53 9.57
N LEU A 66 -8.55 4.23 9.80
CA LEU A 66 -9.44 4.68 8.72
C LEU A 66 -8.72 5.64 7.75
N GLY A 67 -7.93 6.57 8.30
CA GLY A 67 -7.10 7.50 7.54
C GLY A 67 -6.01 6.78 6.75
N LEU A 68 -5.35 5.79 7.35
CA LEU A 68 -4.32 4.97 6.70
C LEU A 68 -4.91 4.16 5.54
N LEU A 69 -6.08 3.55 5.73
CA LEU A 69 -6.81 2.86 4.66
C LEU A 69 -7.21 3.83 3.54
N THR A 70 -7.77 4.99 3.88
CA THR A 70 -8.17 6.00 2.90
C THR A 70 -6.97 6.51 2.10
N LEU A 71 -5.86 6.79 2.78
CA LEU A 71 -4.61 7.23 2.13
C LEU A 71 -4.06 6.15 1.19
N THR A 72 -4.10 4.88 1.62
CA THR A 72 -3.66 3.75 0.80
C THR A 72 -4.53 3.60 -0.44
N LEU A 73 -5.86 3.66 -0.28
CA LEU A 73 -6.82 3.61 -1.38
C LEU A 73 -6.62 4.79 -2.35
N LEU A 74 -6.38 5.98 -1.82
CA LEU A 74 -6.14 7.18 -2.63
C LEU A 74 -4.83 7.05 -3.42
N LEU A 75 -3.75 6.58 -2.79
CA LEU A 75 -2.49 6.29 -3.47
C LEU A 75 -2.69 5.26 -4.58
N PHE A 76 -3.31 4.11 -4.28
CA PHE A 76 -3.55 3.07 -5.27
C PHE A 76 -4.42 3.56 -6.42
N GLY A 77 -5.50 4.28 -6.14
CA GLY A 77 -6.36 4.86 -7.17
C GLY A 77 -5.62 5.87 -8.05
N LEU A 78 -4.76 6.70 -7.45
CA LEU A 78 -3.93 7.65 -8.20
C LEU A 78 -2.86 6.94 -9.04
N LEU A 79 -2.25 5.88 -8.52
CA LEU A 79 -1.29 5.05 -9.25
C LEU A 79 -1.95 4.34 -10.44
N GLU A 80 -3.18 3.87 -10.28
CA GLU A 80 -3.94 3.24 -11.36
C GLU A 80 -4.29 4.23 -12.47
N ALA A 81 -4.69 5.45 -12.09
CA ALA A 81 -4.88 6.55 -13.04
C ALA A 81 -3.56 6.89 -13.77
N ALA A 82 -2.46 7.02 -13.03
CA ALA A 82 -1.14 7.29 -13.60
C ALA A 82 -0.71 6.20 -14.59
N ARG A 83 -0.95 4.92 -14.26
CA ARG A 83 -0.65 3.79 -15.15
C ARG A 83 -1.41 3.91 -16.47
N ARG A 84 -2.70 4.26 -16.44
CA ARG A 84 -3.50 4.45 -17.66
C ARG A 84 -2.94 5.58 -18.52
N VAL A 85 -2.53 6.70 -17.92
CA VAL A 85 -1.93 7.83 -18.64
C VAL A 85 -0.59 7.44 -19.27
N ILE A 86 0.28 6.74 -18.53
CA ILE A 86 1.58 6.27 -19.04
C ILE A 86 1.38 5.39 -20.27
N TRP A 87 0.43 4.44 -20.22
CA TRP A 87 0.14 3.57 -21.37
C TRP A 87 -0.35 4.35 -22.60
N LEU A 88 -1.13 5.41 -22.39
CA LEU A 88 -1.58 6.29 -23.47
C LEU A 88 -0.38 7.00 -24.11
N VAL A 89 0.49 7.60 -23.30
CA VAL A 89 1.71 8.29 -23.78
C VAL A 89 2.64 7.34 -24.51
N VAL A 90 2.86 6.14 -23.96
CA VAL A 90 3.67 5.09 -24.59
C VAL A 90 3.07 4.67 -25.92
N GLY A 91 1.75 4.44 -25.99
CA GLY A 91 1.05 4.12 -27.23
C GLY A 91 1.22 5.19 -28.30
N ILE A 92 1.07 6.47 -27.94
CA ILE A 92 1.33 7.59 -28.86
C ILE A 92 2.79 7.60 -29.32
N GLY A 93 3.74 7.43 -28.40
CA GLY A 93 5.17 7.38 -28.71
C GLY A 93 5.51 6.28 -29.71
N TRP A 94 4.90 5.09 -29.55
CA TRP A 94 5.04 3.99 -30.51
C TRP A 94 4.48 4.31 -31.89
N ILE A 95 3.26 4.88 -31.96
CA ILE A 95 2.64 5.27 -33.23
C ILE A 95 3.51 6.30 -33.96
N LEU A 96 4.01 7.31 -33.25
CA LEU A 96 4.89 8.34 -33.82
C LEU A 96 6.22 7.75 -34.30
N MET A 97 6.82 6.82 -33.54
CA MET A 97 8.02 6.10 -33.96
C MET A 97 7.78 5.27 -35.22
N LEU A 98 6.69 4.51 -35.27
CA LEU A 98 6.32 3.73 -36.46
C LEU A 98 6.10 4.64 -37.67
N ALA A 99 5.33 5.72 -37.51
CA ALA A 99 5.11 6.70 -38.58
C ALA A 99 6.45 7.28 -39.09
N ARG A 100 7.35 7.62 -38.18
CA ARG A 100 8.70 8.12 -38.50
C ARG A 100 9.53 7.09 -39.27
N ILE A 101 9.46 5.81 -38.90
CA ILE A 101 10.17 4.73 -39.61
C ILE A 101 9.59 4.55 -41.01
N LEU A 102 8.26 4.54 -41.15
CA LEU A 102 7.58 4.42 -42.43
C LEU A 102 7.91 5.58 -43.36
N LEU A 103 7.84 6.82 -42.87
CA LEU A 103 8.19 8.01 -43.65
C LEU A 103 9.64 7.94 -44.17
N GLN A 104 10.60 7.54 -43.34
CA GLN A 104 11.99 7.35 -43.77
C GLN A 104 12.13 6.23 -44.82
N ALA A 105 11.42 5.12 -44.65
CA ALA A 105 11.47 4.00 -45.59
C ALA A 105 10.84 4.33 -46.96
N PHE A 106 9.84 5.22 -47.00
CA PHE A 106 9.20 5.66 -48.24
C PHE A 106 9.95 6.84 -48.91
N HIS A 107 10.46 7.81 -48.14
CA HIS A 107 11.22 8.93 -48.70
C HIS A 107 12.67 8.56 -49.07
N GLY A 108 13.27 7.53 -48.46
CA GLY A 108 14.63 7.09 -48.77
C GLY A 108 14.78 6.30 -50.07
N ARG A 109 13.70 6.09 -50.85
CA ARG A 109 13.71 5.37 -52.14
C ARG A 109 13.42 6.26 -53.37
N GLY A 110 13.52 7.59 -53.24
CA GLY A 110 13.38 8.56 -54.33
C GLY A 110 14.71 9.17 -54.72
#